data_AF-A0A2S9FD94-F1
#
_entry.id   AF-A0A2S9FD94-F1
#
_cell.length_a   1.000
_cell.length_b   1.000
_cell.length_c   1.000
_cell.angle_alpha   90.00
_cell.angle_beta   90.00
_cell.angle_gamma   90.00
#
_symmetry.space_group_name_H-M   'P 1'
#
loop_
_entity.id
_entity.type
_entity.pdbx_description
1 polymer ?
#
loop_
_entity_poly.entity_id
_entity_poly.type
_entity_poly.pdbx_seq_one_letter_code
_entity_poly.pdbx_strand_id
1 'polypeptide(L)'
;ASPGVSDALADVLGLQVTDVLSAVPSGPALDKWVVFVPAENSEAVRSAMFAAGAGQIGDYSQCSWSVSGIGQFLPGDGATPAIGTVGTVEHVAEDRVEMVAPAARRAAVLGGLRAAHPYEEPAFDLLAMQTPAGDVGLGRIGTLHRPEPLSAFVSRVRDALPATSWGVRASGDPAALVSRVAVCGGAGDSLLAEVAAAGVQAYVTSDLRHHPADEHRRTSDVALIDVAHWASEFPWCNQAAALLRNHFGASLPVTVSDVRTDPWNVEGC
;
A
#
# COMPACT_ATOMS: atom_id res chain seq x y z
N ALA A 1 -3.22 -4.59 10.89
CA ALA A 1 -3.08 -6.00 11.33
C ALA A 1 -3.83 -6.90 10.35
N SER A 2 -3.53 -8.19 10.35
CA SER A 2 -4.23 -9.22 9.58
C SER A 2 -4.42 -10.44 10.51
N PRO A 3 -5.63 -10.71 11.05
CA PRO A 3 -6.82 -9.87 10.92
C PRO A 3 -6.74 -8.60 11.82
N GLY A 4 -7.56 -7.59 11.52
CA GLY A 4 -7.64 -6.29 12.20
C GLY A 4 -9.06 -5.77 12.35
N VAL A 5 -9.20 -4.50 12.77
CA VAL A 5 -10.51 -3.86 13.01
C VAL A 5 -11.45 -3.96 11.80
N SER A 6 -10.94 -3.65 10.61
CA SER A 6 -11.76 -3.71 9.39
C SER A 6 -12.10 -5.14 8.95
N ASP A 7 -11.32 -6.16 9.36
CA ASP A 7 -11.68 -7.56 9.15
C ASP A 7 -12.83 -7.96 10.08
N ALA A 8 -12.78 -7.54 11.36
CA ALA A 8 -13.87 -7.78 12.30
C ALA A 8 -15.17 -7.07 11.88
N LEU A 9 -15.07 -5.83 11.39
CA LEU A 9 -16.21 -5.11 10.82
C LEU A 9 -16.77 -5.81 9.57
N ALA A 10 -15.91 -6.28 8.67
CA ALA A 10 -16.35 -7.03 7.49
C ALA A 10 -17.07 -8.34 7.88
N ASP A 11 -16.53 -9.06 8.85
CA ASP A 11 -17.07 -10.34 9.34
C ASP A 11 -18.48 -10.18 9.93
N VAL A 12 -18.68 -9.20 10.85
CA VAL A 12 -20.01 -8.96 11.44
C VAL A 12 -21.04 -8.51 10.41
N LEU A 13 -20.60 -7.86 9.33
CA LEU A 13 -21.46 -7.46 8.21
C LEU A 13 -21.67 -8.59 7.18
N GLY A 14 -21.08 -9.77 7.40
CA GLY A 14 -21.19 -10.92 6.51
C GLY A 14 -20.55 -10.69 5.14
N LEU A 15 -19.48 -9.90 5.09
CA LEU A 15 -18.71 -9.65 3.88
C LEU A 15 -17.60 -10.69 3.72
N GLN A 16 -17.51 -11.29 2.52
CA GLN A 16 -16.33 -12.05 2.14
C GLN A 16 -15.26 -11.06 1.69
N VAL A 17 -14.22 -10.87 2.52
CA VAL A 17 -13.08 -9.99 2.22
C VAL A 17 -12.34 -10.49 0.99
N THR A 18 -12.13 -9.59 0.02
CA THR A 18 -11.41 -9.86 -1.23
C THR A 18 -10.14 -9.04 -1.38
N ASP A 19 -10.07 -7.86 -0.75
CA ASP A 19 -8.95 -6.93 -0.89
C ASP A 19 -8.80 -6.00 0.33
N VAL A 20 -7.65 -5.32 0.41
CA VAL A 20 -7.40 -4.20 1.33
C VAL A 20 -7.72 -2.89 0.61
N LEU A 21 -8.49 -1.99 1.23
CA LEU A 21 -8.91 -0.74 0.60
C LEU A 21 -7.72 0.21 0.36
N SER A 22 -6.90 0.43 1.39
CA SER A 22 -5.69 1.24 1.33
C SER A 22 -4.52 0.45 1.89
N ALA A 23 -3.92 -0.38 1.03
CA ALA A 23 -2.81 -1.26 1.38
C ALA A 23 -1.53 -0.48 1.70
N VAL A 24 -0.79 -0.96 2.71
CA VAL A 24 0.59 -0.54 2.95
C VAL A 24 1.50 -1.43 2.09
N PRO A 25 2.51 -0.87 1.40
CA PRO A 25 3.45 -1.65 0.62
C PRO A 25 4.11 -2.76 1.44
N SER A 26 4.23 -3.96 0.87
CA SER A 26 4.90 -5.07 1.53
C SER A 26 6.42 -4.94 1.39
N GLY A 27 7.06 -4.28 2.36
CA GLY A 27 8.52 -4.17 2.43
C GLY A 27 9.09 -2.83 1.96
N PRO A 28 10.43 -2.69 1.94
CA PRO A 28 11.08 -1.44 1.60
C PRO A 28 10.86 -1.08 0.13
N ALA A 29 10.85 0.23 -0.17
CA ALA A 29 10.93 0.69 -1.55
C ALA A 29 12.28 0.28 -2.17
N LEU A 30 12.23 -0.28 -3.37
CA LEU A 30 13.38 -0.78 -4.10
C LEU A 30 13.53 -0.02 -5.42
N ASP A 31 14.77 0.16 -5.85
CA ASP A 31 15.10 0.63 -7.19
C ASP A 31 15.91 -0.42 -7.95
N LYS A 32 15.64 -0.53 -9.24
CA LYS A 32 16.48 -1.21 -10.20
C LYS A 32 17.47 -0.19 -10.78
N TRP A 33 18.75 -0.46 -10.57
CA TRP A 33 19.87 0.27 -11.15
C TRP A 33 20.27 -0.42 -12.44
N VAL A 34 20.40 0.36 -13.51
CA VAL A 34 20.98 -0.08 -14.79
C VAL A 34 22.17 0.82 -15.06
N VAL A 35 23.36 0.27 -15.18
CA VAL A 35 24.60 1.02 -15.42
C VAL A 35 25.29 0.47 -16.66
N PHE A 36 25.97 1.34 -17.41
CA PHE A 36 26.69 0.97 -18.62
C PHE A 36 28.18 1.20 -18.38
N VAL A 37 28.97 0.14 -18.51
CA VAL A 37 30.38 0.13 -18.07
C VAL A 37 31.24 -0.55 -19.14
N PRO A 38 32.44 -0.04 -19.48
CA PRO A 38 33.40 -0.79 -20.28
C PRO A 38 33.64 -2.18 -19.69
N ALA A 39 33.66 -3.21 -20.54
CA ALA A 39 33.68 -4.61 -20.09
C ALA A 39 34.84 -4.95 -19.12
N GLU A 40 35.98 -4.30 -19.31
CA GLU A 40 37.18 -4.44 -18.46
C GLU A 40 37.04 -3.81 -17.06
N ASN A 41 36.08 -2.90 -16.85
CA ASN A 41 35.81 -2.24 -15.58
C ASN A 41 34.55 -2.78 -14.86
N SER A 42 33.74 -3.61 -15.51
CA SER A 42 32.45 -4.12 -15.01
C SER A 42 32.55 -4.73 -13.61
N GLU A 43 33.60 -5.51 -13.34
CA GLU A 43 33.75 -6.21 -12.05
C GLU A 43 34.05 -5.25 -10.89
N ALA A 44 34.89 -4.24 -11.14
CA ALA A 44 35.21 -3.22 -10.15
C ALA A 44 33.96 -2.39 -9.79
N VAL A 45 33.19 -1.99 -10.81
CA VAL A 45 31.95 -1.23 -10.62
C VAL A 45 30.89 -2.07 -9.88
N ARG A 46 30.67 -3.33 -10.27
CA ARG A 46 29.77 -4.26 -9.55
C ARG A 46 30.15 -4.37 -8.08
N SER A 47 31.42 -4.63 -7.79
CA SER A 47 31.93 -4.79 -6.44
C SER A 47 31.70 -3.54 -5.58
N ALA A 48 31.95 -2.35 -6.12
CA ALA A 48 31.74 -1.09 -5.42
C ALA A 48 30.26 -0.82 -5.12
N MET A 49 29.36 -1.10 -6.08
CA MET A 49 27.92 -0.96 -5.86
C MET A 49 27.39 -1.99 -4.84
N PHE A 50 27.90 -3.22 -4.85
CA PHE A 50 27.58 -4.23 -3.83
C PHE A 50 28.03 -3.81 -2.44
N ALA A 51 29.26 -3.29 -2.30
CA ALA A 51 29.77 -2.76 -1.03
C ALA A 51 28.91 -1.59 -0.51
N ALA A 52 28.29 -0.82 -1.41
CA ALA A 52 27.36 0.25 -1.09
C ALA A 52 25.92 -0.22 -0.74
N GLY A 53 25.64 -1.52 -0.85
CA GLY A 53 24.37 -2.15 -0.46
C GLY A 53 23.41 -2.45 -1.61
N ALA A 54 23.87 -2.41 -2.86
CA ALA A 54 23.12 -2.96 -3.99
C ALA A 54 23.29 -4.50 -4.06
N GLY A 55 22.37 -5.17 -4.76
CA GLY A 55 22.42 -6.61 -5.01
C GLY A 55 22.08 -7.49 -3.81
N GLN A 56 21.44 -6.95 -2.76
CA GLN A 56 20.90 -7.77 -1.66
C GLN A 56 19.42 -8.08 -1.94
N ILE A 57 19.08 -9.36 -2.07
CA ILE A 57 17.72 -9.85 -2.30
C ILE A 57 17.47 -11.05 -1.38
N GLY A 58 16.65 -10.86 -0.34
CA GLY A 58 16.45 -11.88 0.70
C GLY A 58 17.79 -12.29 1.32
N ASP A 59 18.05 -13.60 1.33
CA ASP A 59 19.29 -14.19 1.86
C ASP A 59 20.46 -14.19 0.86
N TYR A 60 20.26 -13.65 -0.35
CA TYR A 60 21.28 -13.60 -1.39
C TYR A 60 21.92 -12.21 -1.48
N SER A 61 23.24 -12.19 -1.63
CA SER A 61 24.04 -10.98 -1.81
C SER A 61 24.70 -10.96 -3.20
N GLN A 62 25.21 -9.80 -3.61
CA GLN A 62 25.90 -9.60 -4.89
C GLN A 62 25.07 -10.00 -6.13
N CYS A 63 23.75 -9.89 -6.02
CA CYS A 63 22.83 -10.18 -7.11
C CYS A 63 22.92 -9.10 -8.20
N SER A 64 23.32 -9.50 -9.41
CA SER A 64 23.25 -8.67 -10.60
C SER A 64 22.96 -9.51 -11.83
N TRP A 65 22.52 -8.85 -12.89
CA TRP A 65 22.41 -9.42 -14.23
C TRP A 65 23.22 -8.54 -15.19
N SER A 66 23.78 -9.12 -16.26
CA SER A 66 24.58 -8.34 -17.20
C SER A 66 24.42 -8.85 -18.64
N VAL A 67 24.52 -7.93 -19.60
CA VAL A 67 24.60 -8.22 -21.04
C VAL A 67 25.57 -7.25 -21.70
N SER A 68 26.38 -7.75 -22.63
CA SER A 68 27.30 -6.91 -23.39
C SER A 68 26.62 -6.30 -24.62
N GLY A 69 26.98 -5.07 -24.95
CA GLY A 69 26.50 -4.30 -26.09
C GLY A 69 27.52 -3.28 -26.56
N ILE A 70 27.09 -2.36 -27.42
CA ILE A 70 27.93 -1.27 -27.92
C ILE A 70 27.35 0.06 -27.42
N GLY A 71 28.14 0.79 -26.65
CA GLY A 71 27.91 2.19 -26.31
C GLY A 71 28.45 3.10 -27.41
N GLN A 72 27.82 4.26 -27.58
CA GLN A 72 28.26 5.28 -28.52
C GLN A 72 28.21 6.67 -27.88
N PHE A 73 29.28 7.44 -28.02
CA PHE A 73 29.32 8.84 -27.56
C PHE A 73 30.27 9.68 -28.42
N LEU A 74 30.10 10.99 -28.35
CA LEU A 74 30.97 11.99 -29.00
C LEU A 74 31.50 12.93 -27.90
N PRO A 75 32.76 12.82 -27.49
CA PRO A 75 33.32 13.74 -26.50
C PRO A 75 33.41 15.15 -27.09
N GLY A 76 32.79 16.12 -26.43
CA GLY A 76 32.88 17.54 -26.80
C GLY A 76 34.15 18.20 -26.29
N ASP A 77 34.36 19.47 -26.65
CA ASP A 77 35.60 20.21 -26.38
C ASP A 77 36.01 20.31 -24.89
N GLY A 78 35.04 20.15 -23.98
CA GLY A 78 35.26 20.19 -22.53
C GLY A 78 35.41 18.84 -21.84
N ALA A 79 35.39 17.72 -22.59
CA ALA A 79 35.47 16.38 -22.02
C ALA A 79 36.92 15.93 -21.81
N THR A 80 37.17 15.13 -20.78
CA THR A 80 38.44 14.43 -20.57
C THR A 80 38.21 12.92 -20.67
N PRO A 81 37.86 12.41 -21.88
CA PRO A 81 37.38 11.05 -22.02
C PRO A 81 38.45 10.04 -21.58
N ALA A 82 38.07 9.12 -20.69
CA ALA A 82 38.92 8.00 -20.34
C ALA A 82 39.15 7.05 -21.54
N ILE A 83 38.20 7.02 -22.49
CA ILE A 83 38.26 6.26 -23.74
C ILE A 83 37.83 7.17 -24.89
N GLY A 84 38.67 7.26 -25.93
CA GLY A 84 38.35 7.95 -27.18
C GLY A 84 38.96 9.34 -27.35
N THR A 85 38.59 10.01 -28.45
CA THR A 85 39.15 11.31 -28.86
C THR A 85 38.07 12.38 -28.99
N VAL A 86 38.34 13.58 -28.45
CA VAL A 86 37.46 14.75 -28.59
C VAL A 86 37.16 15.04 -30.06
N GLY A 87 35.88 15.28 -30.37
CA GLY A 87 35.40 15.56 -31.72
C GLY A 87 35.22 14.33 -32.63
N THR A 88 35.46 13.11 -32.13
CA THR A 88 35.26 11.86 -32.88
C THR A 88 34.19 11.00 -32.22
N VAL A 89 33.30 10.39 -33.03
CA VAL A 89 32.30 9.44 -32.51
C VAL A 89 33.00 8.13 -32.15
N GLU A 90 32.86 7.73 -30.90
CA GLU A 90 33.44 6.52 -30.35
C GLU A 90 32.38 5.43 -30.23
N HIS A 91 32.80 4.18 -30.45
CA HIS A 91 31.99 2.99 -30.22
C HIS A 91 32.77 2.05 -29.30
N VAL A 92 32.20 1.73 -28.14
CA VAL A 92 32.90 0.97 -27.09
C VAL A 92 32.07 -0.26 -26.72
N ALA A 93 32.74 -1.40 -26.54
CA ALA A 93 32.11 -2.57 -25.97
C ALA A 93 31.85 -2.34 -24.47
N GLU A 94 30.58 -2.34 -24.09
CA GLU A 94 30.14 -2.08 -22.72
C GLU A 94 29.24 -3.20 -22.21
N ASP A 95 29.27 -3.45 -20.92
CA ASP A 95 28.28 -4.24 -20.22
C ASP A 95 27.19 -3.32 -19.66
N ARG A 96 25.94 -3.64 -20.00
CA ARG A 96 24.77 -3.19 -19.25
C ARG A 96 24.64 -4.08 -18.03
N VAL A 97 24.95 -3.53 -16.85
CA VAL A 97 24.85 -4.23 -15.57
C VAL A 97 23.61 -3.75 -14.84
N GLU A 98 22.81 -4.69 -14.34
CA GLU A 98 21.59 -4.39 -13.62
C GLU A 98 21.58 -5.01 -12.22
N MET A 99 21.14 -4.26 -11.23
CA MET A 99 21.01 -4.74 -9.85
C MET A 99 19.89 -4.02 -9.10
N VAL A 100 19.44 -4.59 -7.99
CA VAL A 100 18.39 -3.99 -7.14
C VAL A 100 19.02 -3.44 -5.88
N ALA A 101 18.56 -2.27 -5.41
CA ALA A 101 18.98 -1.70 -4.14
C ALA A 101 17.79 -1.05 -3.41
N PRO A 102 17.82 -0.97 -2.07
CA PRO A 102 16.84 -0.17 -1.32
C PRO A 102 16.91 1.31 -1.73
N ALA A 103 15.76 1.97 -1.89
CA ALA A 103 15.71 3.38 -2.27
C ALA A 103 16.41 4.30 -1.25
N ALA A 104 16.44 3.90 0.02
CA ALA A 104 17.18 4.60 1.08
C ALA A 104 18.72 4.60 0.87
N ARG A 105 19.25 3.72 0.01
CA ARG A 105 20.68 3.58 -0.29
C ARG A 105 21.11 4.32 -1.56
N ARG A 106 20.22 5.06 -2.23
CA ARG A 106 20.51 5.75 -3.50
C ARG A 106 21.82 6.53 -3.51
N ALA A 107 22.03 7.37 -2.50
CA ALA A 107 23.23 8.20 -2.40
C ALA A 107 24.50 7.36 -2.25
N ALA A 108 24.45 6.29 -1.45
CA ALA A 108 25.60 5.42 -1.23
C ALA A 108 25.94 4.62 -2.50
N VAL A 109 24.92 4.05 -3.16
CA VAL A 109 25.09 3.27 -4.40
C VAL A 109 25.61 4.15 -5.54
N LEU A 110 25.07 5.37 -5.69
CA LEU A 110 25.58 6.34 -6.67
C LEU A 110 27.03 6.74 -6.38
N GLY A 111 27.38 6.93 -5.10
CA GLY A 111 28.75 7.19 -4.68
C GLY A 111 29.70 6.04 -5.04
N GLY A 112 29.29 4.79 -4.78
CA GLY A 112 30.04 3.60 -5.14
C GLY A 112 30.23 3.44 -6.65
N LEU A 113 29.16 3.68 -7.44
CA LEU A 113 29.22 3.72 -8.89
C LEU A 113 30.25 4.76 -9.37
N ARG A 114 30.08 6.02 -8.99
CA ARG A 114 30.95 7.12 -9.44
C ARG A 114 32.41 6.97 -9.02
N ALA A 115 32.67 6.40 -7.84
CA ALA A 115 34.03 6.19 -7.36
C ALA A 115 34.80 5.09 -8.12
N ALA A 116 34.09 4.09 -8.67
CA ALA A 116 34.69 2.94 -9.34
C ALA A 116 34.61 3.02 -10.88
N HIS A 117 33.73 3.85 -11.41
CA HIS A 117 33.50 3.97 -12.84
C HIS A 117 34.66 4.71 -13.54
N PRO A 118 35.13 4.25 -14.73
CA PRO A 118 36.22 4.89 -15.44
C PRO A 118 35.85 6.27 -16.03
N TYR A 119 34.57 6.49 -16.32
CA TYR A 119 34.09 7.75 -16.88
C TYR A 119 33.84 8.81 -15.81
N GLU A 120 34.15 10.06 -16.15
CA GLU A 120 33.90 11.24 -15.30
C GLU A 120 32.41 11.36 -14.93
N GLU A 121 31.52 11.14 -15.90
CA GLU A 121 30.07 11.10 -15.70
C GLU A 121 29.50 9.77 -16.24
N PRO A 122 29.27 8.77 -15.37
CA PRO A 122 28.69 7.49 -15.78
C PRO A 122 27.24 7.63 -16.23
N ALA A 123 26.86 6.96 -17.31
CA ALA A 123 25.47 6.82 -17.70
C ALA A 123 24.78 5.71 -16.87
N PHE A 124 23.61 6.01 -16.32
CA PHE A 124 22.80 5.03 -15.59
C PHE A 124 21.31 5.40 -15.59
N ASP A 125 20.46 4.38 -15.46
CA ASP A 125 19.03 4.51 -15.20
C ASP A 125 18.70 4.07 -13.78
N LEU A 126 17.79 4.82 -13.14
CA LEU A 126 17.22 4.47 -11.85
C LEU A 126 15.72 4.28 -12.00
N LEU A 127 15.26 3.03 -11.91
CA LEU A 127 13.88 2.64 -12.11
C LEU A 127 13.25 2.26 -10.77
N ALA A 128 12.30 3.06 -10.28
CA ALA A 128 11.56 2.74 -9.07
C ALA A 128 10.72 1.47 -9.28
N MET A 129 10.92 0.46 -8.43
CA MET A 129 10.17 -0.78 -8.51
C MET A 129 8.84 -0.64 -7.78
N GLN A 130 7.76 -1.09 -8.41
CA GLN A 130 6.47 -1.22 -7.76
C GLN A 130 6.53 -2.41 -6.80
N THR A 131 6.25 -2.15 -5.53
CA THR A 131 6.05 -3.21 -4.54
C THR A 131 4.61 -3.68 -4.64
N PRO A 132 4.35 -5.00 -4.72
CA PRO A 132 2.99 -5.51 -4.61
C PRO A 132 2.28 -4.96 -3.37
N ALA A 133 0.99 -4.70 -3.47
CA ALA A 133 0.18 -4.33 -2.33
C ALA A 133 0.26 -5.45 -1.28
N GLY A 134 0.56 -5.08 -0.03
CA GLY A 134 0.52 -6.02 1.08
C GLY A 134 -0.90 -6.42 1.45
N ASP A 135 -1.02 -7.43 2.31
CA ASP A 135 -2.27 -7.86 2.93
C ASP A 135 -2.66 -7.03 4.18
N VAL A 136 -1.87 -6.00 4.49
CA VAL A 136 -2.09 -5.10 5.62
C VAL A 136 -2.29 -3.67 5.11
N GLY A 137 -3.27 -2.99 5.69
CA GLY A 137 -3.58 -1.60 5.41
C GLY A 137 -4.88 -1.16 6.07
N LEU A 138 -5.35 0.03 5.74
CA LEU A 138 -6.62 0.56 6.21
C LEU A 138 -7.77 0.02 5.36
N GLY A 139 -8.87 -0.29 6.04
CA GLY A 139 -10.09 -0.78 5.43
C GLY A 139 -9.99 -2.15 4.76
N ARG A 140 -11.15 -2.68 4.40
CA ARG A 140 -11.31 -3.90 3.59
C ARG A 140 -12.29 -3.63 2.48
N ILE A 141 -12.10 -4.34 1.38
CA ILE A 141 -13.13 -4.50 0.36
C ILE A 141 -13.63 -5.93 0.45
N GLY A 142 -14.94 -6.08 0.52
CA GLY A 142 -15.58 -7.38 0.57
C GLY A 142 -16.79 -7.46 -0.35
N THR A 143 -17.26 -8.68 -0.55
CA THR A 143 -18.43 -8.98 -1.36
C THR A 143 -19.53 -9.61 -0.53
N LEU A 144 -20.76 -9.29 -0.88
CA LEU A 144 -21.95 -9.93 -0.35
C LEU A 144 -22.23 -11.23 -1.08
N HIS A 145 -22.74 -12.21 -0.35
CA HIS A 145 -23.14 -13.49 -0.95
C HIS A 145 -24.21 -13.32 -2.04
N ARG A 146 -25.11 -12.34 -1.86
CA ARG A 146 -26.13 -11.95 -2.85
C ARG A 146 -26.25 -10.43 -2.88
N PRO A 147 -26.37 -9.81 -4.06
CA PRO A 147 -26.69 -8.39 -4.15
C PRO A 147 -28.04 -8.08 -3.47
N GLU A 148 -28.11 -6.95 -2.76
CA GLU A 148 -29.34 -6.48 -2.11
C GLU A 148 -29.49 -4.96 -2.24
N PRO A 149 -30.70 -4.40 -2.09
CA PRO A 149 -30.89 -2.94 -2.10
C PRO A 149 -30.12 -2.26 -0.96
N LEU A 150 -29.61 -1.05 -1.20
CA LEU A 150 -28.89 -0.25 -0.21
C LEU A 150 -29.66 -0.11 1.11
N SER A 151 -30.98 0.12 1.04
CA SER A 151 -31.85 0.19 2.22
C SER A 151 -31.82 -1.08 3.08
N ALA A 152 -31.85 -2.25 2.44
CA ALA A 152 -31.74 -3.54 3.14
C ALA A 152 -30.36 -3.70 3.77
N PHE A 153 -29.30 -3.33 3.04
CA PHE A 153 -27.94 -3.38 3.56
C PHE A 153 -27.75 -2.46 4.77
N VAL A 154 -28.27 -1.23 4.73
CA VAL A 154 -28.22 -0.29 5.86
C VAL A 154 -28.96 -0.84 7.08
N SER A 155 -30.12 -1.49 6.89
CA SER A 155 -30.81 -2.17 7.99
C SER A 155 -29.94 -3.26 8.60
N ARG A 156 -29.29 -4.07 7.76
CA ARG A 156 -28.39 -5.13 8.21
C ARG A 156 -27.17 -4.60 8.96
N VAL A 157 -26.59 -3.49 8.51
CA VAL A 157 -25.50 -2.79 9.22
C VAL A 157 -25.96 -2.35 10.61
N ARG A 158 -27.16 -1.75 10.72
CA ARG A 158 -27.73 -1.35 12.01
C ARG A 158 -27.95 -2.54 12.94
N ASP A 159 -28.45 -3.64 12.40
CA ASP A 159 -28.82 -4.81 13.21
C ASP A 159 -27.58 -5.66 13.61
N ALA A 160 -26.49 -5.58 12.83
CA ALA A 160 -25.23 -6.30 13.09
C ALA A 160 -24.28 -5.59 14.06
N LEU A 161 -24.39 -4.26 14.19
CA LEU A 161 -23.51 -3.46 15.04
C LEU A 161 -24.14 -3.15 16.40
N PRO A 162 -23.34 -2.89 17.45
CA PRO A 162 -23.85 -2.46 18.74
C PRO A 162 -24.75 -1.23 18.64
N ALA A 163 -25.85 -1.23 19.38
CA ALA A 163 -26.79 -0.11 19.40
C ALA A 163 -26.15 1.15 20.01
N THR A 164 -26.35 2.28 19.34
CA THR A 164 -25.84 3.61 19.74
C THR A 164 -26.93 4.66 19.61
N SER A 165 -26.79 5.77 20.34
CA SER A 165 -27.83 6.81 20.43
C SER A 165 -28.14 7.46 19.07
N TRP A 166 -27.17 7.43 18.15
CA TRP A 166 -27.28 8.08 16.84
C TRP A 166 -27.70 7.11 15.71
N GLY A 167 -27.64 5.80 15.94
CA GLY A 167 -27.99 4.76 14.97
C GLY A 167 -27.03 4.63 13.77
N VAL A 168 -27.60 4.56 12.56
CA VAL A 168 -26.87 4.45 11.29
C VAL A 168 -27.45 5.49 10.34
N ARG A 169 -26.57 6.30 9.72
CA ARG A 169 -26.95 7.25 8.67
C ARG A 169 -26.45 6.74 7.34
N ALA A 170 -27.20 6.97 6.26
CA ALA A 170 -26.75 6.59 4.93
C ALA A 170 -27.08 7.67 3.89
N SER A 171 -26.28 7.72 2.82
CA SER A 171 -26.47 8.59 1.66
C SER A 171 -26.28 7.78 0.38
N GLY A 172 -27.27 7.83 -0.52
CA GLY A 172 -27.32 7.05 -1.76
C GLY A 172 -28.77 6.76 -2.16
N ASP A 173 -28.96 6.12 -3.32
CA ASP A 173 -30.27 5.63 -3.73
C ASP A 173 -30.64 4.37 -2.92
N PRO A 174 -31.72 4.38 -2.11
CA PRO A 174 -32.16 3.24 -1.31
C PRO A 174 -32.42 1.95 -2.11
N ALA A 175 -32.72 2.08 -3.41
CA ALA A 175 -33.00 0.97 -4.31
C ALA A 175 -31.78 0.46 -5.07
N ALA A 176 -30.66 1.20 -5.06
CA ALA A 176 -29.43 0.78 -5.73
C ALA A 176 -28.93 -0.55 -5.16
N LEU A 177 -28.47 -1.44 -6.04
CA LEU A 177 -27.95 -2.74 -5.64
C LEU A 177 -26.53 -2.62 -5.08
N VAL A 178 -26.33 -3.19 -3.90
CA VAL A 178 -25.04 -3.31 -3.23
C VAL A 178 -24.58 -4.76 -3.31
N SER A 179 -23.38 -4.99 -3.81
CA SER A 179 -22.75 -6.32 -3.84
C SER A 179 -21.30 -6.31 -3.38
N ARG A 180 -20.61 -5.19 -3.56
CA ARG A 180 -19.20 -5.00 -3.21
C ARG A 180 -19.11 -3.75 -2.35
N VAL A 181 -18.51 -3.90 -1.18
CA VAL A 181 -18.57 -2.93 -0.10
C VAL A 181 -17.16 -2.68 0.40
N ALA A 182 -16.80 -1.41 0.53
CA ALA A 182 -15.64 -1.00 1.31
C ALA A 182 -16.07 -0.82 2.78
N VAL A 183 -15.23 -1.21 3.72
CA VAL A 183 -15.42 -0.95 5.15
C VAL A 183 -14.14 -0.39 5.75
N CYS A 184 -14.25 0.59 6.63
CA CYS A 184 -13.15 1.06 7.47
C CYS A 184 -13.70 1.34 8.87
N GLY A 185 -13.19 0.66 9.88
CA GLY A 185 -13.51 1.01 11.26
C GLY A 185 -12.95 2.39 11.61
N GLY A 186 -13.66 3.13 12.44
CA GLY A 186 -13.29 4.46 12.89
C GLY A 186 -13.43 5.54 11.82
N ALA A 187 -12.63 6.59 11.95
CA ALA A 187 -12.69 7.78 11.10
C ALA A 187 -12.07 7.52 9.71
N GLY A 188 -12.91 7.17 8.73
CA GLY A 188 -12.49 6.81 7.37
C GLY A 188 -12.74 7.88 6.31
N ASP A 189 -13.02 9.12 6.71
CA ASP A 189 -13.27 10.28 5.83
C ASP A 189 -12.10 10.56 4.88
N SER A 190 -10.87 10.28 5.30
CA SER A 190 -9.67 10.45 4.47
C SER A 190 -9.54 9.46 3.32
N LEU A 191 -10.34 8.38 3.31
CA LEU A 191 -10.26 7.29 2.32
C LEU A 191 -11.28 7.43 1.18
N LEU A 192 -12.01 8.56 1.11
CA LEU A 192 -13.08 8.76 0.14
C LEU A 192 -12.60 8.73 -1.33
N ALA A 193 -11.34 9.09 -1.59
CA ALA A 193 -10.76 9.03 -2.93
C ALA A 193 -10.46 7.58 -3.34
N GLU A 194 -9.86 6.80 -2.43
CA GLU A 194 -9.58 5.38 -2.59
C GLU A 194 -10.87 4.59 -2.79
N VAL A 195 -11.91 4.90 -2.00
CA VAL A 195 -13.26 4.30 -2.12
C VAL A 195 -13.88 4.56 -3.48
N ALA A 196 -13.78 5.79 -4.00
CA ALA A 196 -14.30 6.13 -5.33
C ALA A 196 -13.60 5.35 -6.46
N ALA A 197 -12.30 5.10 -6.32
CA ALA A 197 -11.51 4.34 -7.28
C ALA A 197 -11.62 2.82 -7.10
N ALA A 198 -12.15 2.35 -5.96
CA ALA A 198 -12.11 0.95 -5.58
C ALA A 198 -13.12 0.06 -6.32
N GLY A 199 -14.10 0.62 -7.04
CA GLY A 199 -15.15 -0.18 -7.70
C GLY A 199 -16.10 -0.87 -6.71
N VAL A 200 -16.43 -0.19 -5.61
CA VAL A 200 -17.43 -0.62 -4.62
C VAL A 200 -18.76 0.10 -4.87
N GLN A 201 -19.86 -0.38 -4.31
CA GLN A 201 -21.16 0.30 -4.36
C GLN A 201 -21.52 1.01 -3.06
N ALA A 202 -20.95 0.59 -1.94
CA ALA A 202 -21.16 1.21 -0.63
C ALA A 202 -19.86 1.26 0.18
N TYR A 203 -19.79 2.24 1.07
CA TYR A 203 -18.71 2.41 2.03
C TYR A 203 -19.26 2.55 3.45
N VAL A 204 -18.87 1.64 4.34
CA VAL A 204 -19.23 1.68 5.77
C VAL A 204 -18.05 2.20 6.57
N THR A 205 -18.24 3.32 7.27
CA THR A 205 -17.22 3.95 8.11
C THR A 205 -17.87 4.79 9.22
N SER A 206 -17.06 5.48 10.01
CA SER A 206 -17.49 6.50 10.96
C SER A 206 -16.89 7.87 10.68
N ASP A 207 -17.41 8.87 11.39
CA ASP A 207 -16.93 10.26 11.45
C ASP A 207 -16.85 10.98 10.09
N LEU A 208 -17.81 10.69 9.21
CA LEU A 208 -17.91 11.40 7.94
C LEU A 208 -18.32 12.86 8.18
N ARG A 209 -17.48 13.77 7.68
CA ARG A 209 -17.76 15.20 7.77
C ARG A 209 -18.69 15.62 6.65
N HIS A 210 -19.50 16.65 6.91
CA HIS A 210 -20.53 17.07 5.97
C HIS A 210 -19.99 17.42 4.57
N HIS A 211 -18.97 18.28 4.48
CA HIS A 211 -18.46 18.74 3.19
C HIS A 211 -17.76 17.62 2.38
N PRO A 212 -16.84 16.82 2.96
CA PRO A 212 -16.27 15.69 2.23
C PRO A 212 -17.32 14.68 1.76
N ALA A 213 -18.33 14.38 2.58
CA ALA A 213 -19.41 13.47 2.20
C ALA A 213 -20.27 14.03 1.05
N ASP A 214 -20.64 15.32 1.10
CA ASP A 214 -21.39 15.98 0.02
C ASP A 214 -20.60 16.00 -1.29
N GLU A 215 -19.32 16.36 -1.23
CA GLU A 215 -18.43 16.40 -2.41
C GLU A 215 -18.24 15.01 -3.02
N HIS A 216 -18.04 13.99 -2.19
CA HIS A 216 -17.97 12.60 -2.64
C HIS A 216 -19.27 12.19 -3.36
N ARG A 217 -20.44 12.47 -2.77
CA ARG A 217 -21.73 12.08 -3.37
C ARG A 217 -22.05 12.81 -4.69
N ARG A 218 -21.40 13.96 -4.97
CA ARG A 218 -21.52 14.68 -6.25
C ARG A 218 -20.62 14.12 -7.35
N THR A 219 -19.55 13.42 -6.96
CA THR A 219 -18.49 12.97 -7.87
C THR A 219 -18.40 11.46 -7.99
N SER A 220 -19.13 10.73 -7.14
CA SER A 220 -19.11 9.28 -7.02
C SER A 220 -20.53 8.75 -6.73
N ASP A 221 -20.88 7.63 -7.35
CA ASP A 221 -22.12 6.90 -7.09
C ASP A 221 -22.04 5.98 -5.86
N VAL A 222 -20.87 5.88 -5.22
CA VAL A 222 -20.69 5.06 -4.02
C VAL A 222 -21.56 5.61 -2.88
N ALA A 223 -22.39 4.75 -2.33
CA ALA A 223 -23.20 5.07 -1.16
C ALA A 223 -22.33 5.18 0.09
N LEU A 224 -22.63 6.14 0.95
CA LEU A 224 -21.95 6.33 2.23
C LEU A 224 -22.85 5.81 3.35
N ILE A 225 -22.28 5.03 4.26
CA ILE A 225 -22.95 4.49 5.45
C ILE A 225 -22.09 4.87 6.66
N ASP A 226 -22.63 5.75 7.48
CA ASP A 226 -21.99 6.33 8.64
C ASP A 226 -22.55 5.70 9.91
N VAL A 227 -21.69 5.03 10.66
CA VAL A 227 -22.02 4.37 11.93
C VAL A 227 -21.24 5.03 13.06
N ALA A 228 -21.60 4.81 14.32
CA ALA A 228 -20.83 5.37 15.42
C ALA A 228 -19.42 4.79 15.45
N HIS A 229 -18.41 5.63 15.70
CA HIS A 229 -16.99 5.24 15.71
C HIS A 229 -16.76 3.99 16.57
N TRP A 230 -17.20 4.05 17.83
CA TRP A 230 -17.09 2.92 18.76
C TRP A 230 -17.76 1.65 18.22
N ALA A 231 -18.96 1.77 17.63
CA ALA A 231 -19.70 0.60 17.13
C ALA A 231 -19.00 -0.07 15.96
N SER A 232 -18.31 0.70 15.09
CA SER A 232 -17.52 0.15 13.99
C SER A 232 -16.26 -0.60 14.44
N GLU A 233 -15.67 -0.18 15.57
CA GLU A 233 -14.42 -0.74 16.07
C GLU A 233 -14.61 -1.85 17.11
N PHE A 234 -15.68 -1.80 17.90
CA PHE A 234 -15.95 -2.76 18.97
C PHE A 234 -15.92 -4.24 18.55
N PRO A 235 -16.40 -4.65 17.35
CA PRO A 235 -16.26 -6.04 16.88
C PRO A 235 -14.83 -6.60 16.98
N TRP A 236 -13.82 -5.74 16.82
CA TRP A 236 -12.41 -6.12 16.98
C TRP A 236 -12.09 -6.66 18.37
N CYS A 237 -12.72 -6.14 19.44
CA CYS A 237 -12.46 -6.61 20.79
C CYS A 237 -12.76 -8.11 20.95
N ASN A 238 -13.84 -8.59 20.32
CA ASN A 238 -14.19 -10.01 20.29
C ASN A 238 -13.18 -10.83 19.49
N GLN A 239 -12.76 -10.32 18.32
CA GLN A 239 -11.76 -10.97 17.49
C GLN A 239 -10.39 -11.08 18.18
N ALA A 240 -9.91 -9.99 18.78
CA ALA A 240 -8.68 -9.97 19.56
C ALA A 240 -8.75 -10.92 20.76
N ALA A 241 -9.88 -10.95 21.47
CA ALA A 241 -10.07 -11.88 22.58
C ALA A 241 -10.03 -13.35 22.11
N ALA A 242 -10.62 -13.68 20.96
CA ALA A 242 -10.55 -15.01 20.37
C ALA A 242 -9.10 -15.40 20.01
N LEU A 243 -8.33 -14.50 19.40
CA LEU A 243 -6.91 -14.73 19.09
C LEU A 243 -6.09 -15.03 20.36
N LEU A 244 -6.26 -14.22 21.40
CA LEU A 244 -5.56 -14.41 22.67
C LEU A 244 -5.96 -15.72 23.36
N ARG A 245 -7.26 -16.05 23.40
CA ARG A 245 -7.75 -17.31 23.96
C ARG A 245 -7.21 -18.52 23.21
N ASN A 246 -7.16 -18.46 21.88
CA ASN A 246 -6.64 -19.54 21.06
C ASN A 246 -5.13 -19.75 21.25
N HIS A 247 -4.37 -18.66 21.43
CA HIS A 247 -2.92 -18.74 21.60
C HIS A 247 -2.51 -19.16 23.03
N PHE A 248 -3.12 -18.56 24.05
CA PHE A 248 -2.70 -18.74 25.45
C PHE A 248 -3.55 -19.75 26.22
N GLY A 249 -4.75 -20.08 25.75
CA GLY A 249 -5.66 -20.99 26.44
C GLY A 249 -5.93 -20.56 27.88
N ALA A 250 -5.88 -21.51 28.81
CA ALA A 250 -6.11 -21.27 30.24
C ALA A 250 -4.99 -20.48 30.94
N SER A 251 -3.84 -20.26 30.30
CA SER A 251 -2.72 -19.53 30.92
C SER A 251 -2.97 -18.02 31.04
N LEU A 252 -3.89 -17.49 30.22
CA LEU A 252 -4.27 -16.08 30.23
C LEU A 252 -5.80 -15.97 30.23
N PRO A 253 -6.42 -15.58 31.37
CA PRO A 253 -7.84 -15.23 31.39
C PRO A 253 -8.10 -13.99 30.52
N VAL A 254 -8.99 -14.10 29.54
CA VAL A 254 -9.33 -13.01 28.61
C VAL A 254 -10.83 -12.72 28.69
N THR A 255 -11.18 -11.45 28.93
CA THR A 255 -12.56 -10.94 28.93
C THR A 255 -12.66 -9.74 27.99
N VAL A 256 -13.84 -9.54 27.40
CA VAL A 256 -14.19 -8.35 26.63
C VAL A 256 -15.07 -7.49 27.54
N SER A 257 -14.79 -6.19 27.61
CA SER A 257 -15.62 -5.27 28.41
C SER A 257 -16.98 -5.08 27.75
N ASP A 258 -18.06 -5.30 28.49
CA ASP A 258 -19.43 -5.01 28.05
C ASP A 258 -19.81 -3.53 28.25
N VAL A 259 -18.92 -2.71 28.81
CA VAL A 259 -19.16 -1.28 29.01
C VAL A 259 -19.16 -0.57 27.65
N ARG A 260 -20.30 0.04 27.28
CA ARG A 260 -20.38 0.95 26.14
C ARG A 260 -19.57 2.21 26.42
N THR A 261 -18.53 2.44 25.63
CA THR A 261 -17.66 3.63 25.72
C THR A 261 -17.89 4.62 24.59
N ASP A 262 -19.01 4.52 23.89
CA ASP A 262 -19.45 5.52 22.92
C ASP A 262 -19.70 6.87 23.64
N PRO A 263 -19.00 7.96 23.27
CA PRO A 263 -19.18 9.25 23.93
C PRO A 263 -20.55 9.90 23.63
N TRP A 264 -21.24 9.47 22.57
CA TRP A 264 -22.56 9.98 22.17
C TRP A 264 -23.67 9.24 22.92
N ASN A 265 -23.85 9.57 24.21
CA ASN A 265 -24.68 8.79 25.13
C ASN A 265 -26.01 9.45 25.56
N VAL A 266 -26.39 10.58 24.94
CA VAL A 266 -27.68 11.24 25.18
C VAL A 266 -28.65 10.81 24.08
N GLU A 267 -29.73 10.14 24.48
CA GLU A 267 -30.80 9.71 23.57
C GLU A 267 -31.81 10.85 23.37
N GLY A 268 -32.34 10.98 22.14
CA GLY A 268 -33.43 11.91 21.86
C GLY A 268 -34.74 11.39 22.47
N CYS A 269 -35.46 12.25 23.20
CA CYS A 269 -36.80 11.97 23.71
C CYS A 269 -37.82 11.73 22.59
#